data_AF-A0A519ML55-F1
#
_entry.id   AF-A0A519ML55-F1
#
_cell.length_a   1.000
_cell.length_b   1.000
_cell.length_c   1.000
_cell.angle_alpha   90.00
_cell.angle_beta   90.00
_cell.angle_gamma   90.00
#
_symmetry.space_group_name_H-M   'P 1'
#
loop_
_entity.id
_entity.type
_entity.pdbx_description
1 polymer ?
#
loop_
_entity_poly.entity_id
_entity_poly.type
_entity_poly.pdbx_seq_one_letter_code
_entity_poly.pdbx_strand_id
1 'polypeptide(L)'
;MPYDLPFERIIKVDNESALDLNKALASELIVAFPEIHDLNTVDSGAHFTQFEIDSEDEFSELHFRLWAELDEMNFGFSFWKDTIWLELGAAGNPTIRFTQVHKYAEFIVRHGFAISGVSSSEKPNLNKGIEEHLKEYKDWVGFVDYVVKALNDKPSVTE
;
A
#
# COMPACT_ATOMS: atom_id res chain seq x y z
N MET A 1 0.24 3.52 6.88
CA MET A 1 0.39 2.78 8.17
C MET A 1 1.76 2.10 8.19
N PRO A 2 2.34 1.72 9.34
CA PRO A 2 3.67 1.08 9.40
C PRO A 2 3.78 -0.28 8.67
N TYR A 3 2.68 -0.79 8.09
CA TYR A 3 2.64 -2.05 7.33
C TYR A 3 2.67 -1.84 5.82
N ASP A 4 2.52 -0.60 5.35
CA ASP A 4 2.37 -0.32 3.92
C ASP A 4 3.72 0.03 3.35
N LEU A 5 4.08 -0.54 2.20
CA LEU A 5 5.32 -0.26 1.52
C LEU A 5 5.20 1.10 0.80
N PRO A 6 5.96 2.14 1.20
CA PRO A 6 5.86 3.45 0.58
C PRO A 6 6.75 3.57 -0.65
N PHE A 7 6.19 4.21 -1.67
CA PHE A 7 6.88 4.58 -2.89
C PHE A 7 6.77 6.09 -3.07
N GLU A 8 7.89 6.80 -2.95
CA GLU A 8 7.95 8.23 -3.15
C GLU A 8 8.24 8.57 -4.62
N ARG A 9 7.48 9.53 -5.14
CA ARG A 9 7.71 10.11 -6.47
C ARG A 9 9.09 10.76 -6.54
N ILE A 10 9.87 10.40 -7.56
CA ILE A 10 11.23 10.91 -7.76
C ILE A 10 11.22 12.40 -8.16
N ILE A 11 10.27 12.80 -9.02
CA ILE A 11 10.13 14.19 -9.49
C ILE A 11 8.85 14.77 -8.89
N LYS A 12 8.99 15.73 -7.98
CA LYS A 12 7.86 16.39 -7.31
C LYS A 12 7.18 17.38 -8.26
N VAL A 13 5.85 17.40 -8.25
CA VAL A 13 4.99 18.26 -9.07
C VAL A 13 3.87 18.86 -8.21
N ASP A 14 3.11 19.80 -8.76
CA ASP A 14 1.89 20.29 -8.09
C ASP A 14 0.84 19.18 -7.97
N ASN A 15 -0.18 19.42 -7.13
CA ASN A 15 -1.18 18.42 -6.78
C ASN A 15 -2.01 17.95 -7.99
N GLU A 16 -2.35 18.87 -8.89
CA GLU A 16 -3.15 18.59 -10.09
C GLU A 16 -2.37 17.70 -11.06
N SER A 17 -1.13 18.07 -11.36
CA SER A 17 -0.23 17.27 -12.18
C SER A 17 0.05 15.89 -11.56
N ALA A 18 0.19 15.81 -10.23
CA ALA A 18 0.37 14.54 -9.53
C ALA A 18 -0.87 13.64 -9.63
N LEU A 19 -2.07 14.23 -9.60
CA LEU A 19 -3.32 13.50 -9.77
C LEU A 19 -3.42 12.85 -11.15
N ASP A 20 -3.11 13.61 -12.20
CA ASP A 20 -3.12 13.08 -13.57
C ASP A 20 -2.09 11.96 -13.76
N LEU A 21 -0.88 12.13 -13.24
CA LEU A 21 0.14 11.09 -13.26
C LEU A 21 -0.27 9.84 -12.47
N ASN A 22 -0.93 10.01 -11.34
CA ASN A 22 -1.43 8.87 -10.55
C ASN A 22 -2.53 8.12 -11.31
N LYS A 23 -3.47 8.83 -11.95
CA LYS A 23 -4.54 8.19 -12.76
C LYS A 23 -3.97 7.40 -13.93
N ALA A 24 -2.93 7.91 -14.60
CA ALA A 24 -2.23 7.20 -15.65
C ALA A 24 -1.63 5.89 -15.13
N LEU A 25 -0.85 5.96 -14.05
CA LEU A 25 -0.26 4.77 -13.41
C LEU A 25 -1.32 3.77 -12.94
N ALA A 26 -2.41 4.24 -12.33
CA ALA A 26 -3.52 3.40 -11.88
C ALA A 26 -4.17 2.62 -13.03
N SER A 27 -4.39 3.30 -14.16
CA SER A 27 -4.93 2.67 -15.38
C SER A 27 -3.97 1.61 -15.92
N GLU A 28 -2.67 1.90 -15.93
CA GLU A 28 -1.65 0.94 -16.38
C GLU A 28 -1.51 -0.27 -15.44
N LEU A 29 -1.64 -0.08 -14.12
CA LEU A 29 -1.67 -1.16 -13.14
C LEU A 29 -2.85 -2.11 -13.37
N ILE A 30 -4.05 -1.58 -13.57
CA ILE A 30 -5.26 -2.38 -13.83
C ILE A 30 -5.14 -3.18 -15.13
N VAL A 31 -4.54 -2.60 -16.17
CA VAL A 31 -4.29 -3.31 -17.42
C VAL A 31 -3.23 -4.41 -17.26
N ALA A 32 -2.19 -4.16 -16.46
CA ALA A 32 -1.09 -5.09 -16.26
C ALA A 32 -1.43 -6.27 -15.34
N PHE A 33 -2.33 -6.06 -14.38
CA PHE A 33 -2.65 -7.01 -13.33
C PHE A 33 -4.18 -7.20 -13.23
N PRO A 34 -4.74 -8.29 -13.78
CA PRO A 34 -6.20 -8.50 -13.85
C PRO A 34 -6.88 -8.62 -12.48
N GLU A 35 -6.13 -8.92 -11.42
CA GLU A 35 -6.59 -8.94 -10.04
C GLU A 35 -6.82 -7.53 -9.46
N ILE A 36 -6.20 -6.50 -10.05
CA ILE A 36 -6.35 -5.11 -9.62
C ILE A 36 -7.59 -4.53 -10.29
N HIS A 37 -8.45 -3.93 -9.48
CA HIS A 37 -9.64 -3.25 -9.96
C HIS A 37 -9.88 -1.95 -9.18
N ASP A 38 -10.54 -1.03 -9.85
CA ASP A 38 -11.19 0.09 -9.19
C ASP A 38 -12.41 -0.47 -8.44
N LEU A 39 -12.58 -0.09 -7.17
CA LEU A 39 -13.73 -0.53 -6.35
C LEU A 39 -15.05 0.15 -6.76
N ASN A 40 -15.02 1.08 -7.72
CA ASN A 40 -16.20 1.76 -8.21
C ASN A 40 -16.94 0.94 -9.29
N THR A 41 -18.29 1.02 -9.32
CA THR A 41 -19.12 0.30 -10.30
C THR A 41 -19.11 0.95 -11.68
N VAL A 42 -19.12 0.14 -12.74
CA VAL A 42 -19.02 0.53 -14.17
C VAL A 42 -20.16 1.47 -14.61
N ASP A 43 -21.33 1.36 -13.98
CA ASP A 43 -22.53 2.15 -14.30
C ASP A 43 -22.66 3.44 -13.46
N SER A 44 -21.72 3.67 -12.54
CA SER A 44 -21.65 4.94 -11.81
C SER A 44 -20.97 5.99 -12.69
N GLY A 45 -21.38 7.25 -12.58
CA GLY A 45 -20.65 8.37 -13.20
C GLY A 45 -19.23 8.60 -12.64
N ALA A 46 -18.68 7.64 -11.88
CA ALA A 46 -17.48 7.73 -11.06
C ALA A 46 -16.35 6.79 -11.54
N HIS A 47 -16.23 6.56 -12.85
CA HIS A 47 -15.04 5.96 -13.45
C HIS A 47 -13.82 6.87 -13.20
N PHE A 48 -12.88 6.48 -12.32
CA PHE A 48 -11.60 7.16 -12.04
C PHE A 48 -11.62 8.65 -11.64
N THR A 49 -12.75 9.24 -11.26
CA THR A 49 -12.81 10.69 -10.98
C THR A 49 -13.48 11.11 -9.69
N GLN A 50 -14.16 10.24 -8.95
CA GLN A 50 -14.84 10.67 -7.72
C GLN A 50 -14.86 9.58 -6.63
N PHE A 51 -13.80 9.49 -5.84
CA PHE A 51 -14.01 10.00 -4.48
C PHE A 51 -13.82 11.51 -4.64
N GLU A 52 -14.91 12.27 -4.57
CA GLU A 52 -14.74 13.63 -4.05
C GLU A 52 -14.00 13.43 -2.74
N ILE A 53 -12.79 14.00 -2.65
CA ILE A 53 -12.21 14.37 -1.37
C ILE A 53 -13.39 14.95 -0.60
N ASP A 54 -13.82 14.25 0.45
CA ASP A 54 -14.79 14.84 1.36
C ASP A 54 -14.17 16.20 1.70
N SER A 55 -14.87 17.30 1.40
CA SER A 55 -14.32 18.63 1.68
C SER A 55 -14.06 18.84 3.17
N GLU A 56 -14.51 17.89 4.00
CA GLU A 56 -14.26 17.75 5.42
C GLU A 56 -13.11 16.76 5.78
N ASP A 57 -12.49 16.07 4.81
CA ASP A 57 -11.38 15.13 5.04
C ASP A 57 -10.06 15.90 5.30
N GLU A 58 -9.38 15.58 6.40
CA GLU A 58 -8.18 16.27 6.89
C GLU A 58 -6.93 16.13 5.97
N PHE A 59 -7.05 15.49 4.80
CA PHE A 59 -5.92 15.04 3.98
C PHE A 59 -6.03 15.43 2.50
N SER A 60 -5.81 16.71 2.20
CA SER A 60 -5.87 17.30 0.84
C SER A 60 -4.90 16.71 -0.20
N GLU A 61 -3.96 15.86 0.23
CA GLU A 61 -2.95 15.23 -0.62
C GLU A 61 -3.25 13.76 -0.96
N LEU A 62 -4.31 13.16 -0.41
CA LEU A 62 -4.77 11.82 -0.81
C LEU A 62 -5.63 11.95 -2.09
N HIS A 63 -5.29 11.21 -3.13
CA HIS A 63 -5.99 11.25 -4.41
C HIS A 63 -7.07 10.18 -4.53
N PHE A 64 -6.71 8.89 -4.39
CA PHE A 64 -7.65 7.77 -4.51
C PHE A 64 -7.01 6.45 -4.04
N ARG A 65 -7.77 5.35 -4.08
CA ARG A 65 -7.31 4.01 -3.76
C ARG A 65 -7.63 3.00 -4.85
N LEU A 66 -6.82 1.95 -4.96
CA LEU A 66 -7.13 0.74 -5.74
C LEU A 66 -7.16 -0.48 -4.82
N TRP A 67 -7.81 -1.55 -5.28
CA TRP A 67 -7.86 -2.82 -4.60
C TRP A 67 -7.39 -3.94 -5.52
N ALA A 68 -6.71 -4.94 -4.95
CA ALA A 68 -6.39 -6.17 -5.65
C ALA A 68 -6.83 -7.37 -4.83
N GLU A 69 -7.54 -8.29 -5.47
CA GLU A 69 -8.01 -9.54 -4.85
C GLU A 69 -7.41 -10.73 -5.59
N LEU A 70 -6.62 -11.52 -4.89
CA LEU A 70 -5.95 -12.70 -5.42
C LEU A 70 -6.13 -13.87 -4.45
N ASP A 71 -7.00 -14.82 -4.81
CA ASP A 71 -7.43 -15.92 -3.95
C ASP A 71 -7.97 -15.40 -2.59
N GLU A 72 -7.30 -15.74 -1.49
CA GLU A 72 -7.63 -15.28 -0.13
C GLU A 72 -6.82 -14.05 0.31
N MET A 73 -5.98 -13.50 -0.58
CA MET A 73 -5.14 -12.33 -0.33
C MET A 73 -5.77 -11.08 -0.91
N ASN A 74 -5.63 -9.99 -0.16
CA ASN A 74 -6.09 -8.68 -0.59
C ASN A 74 -4.98 -7.64 -0.42
N PHE A 75 -4.90 -6.69 -1.35
CA PHE A 75 -3.95 -5.59 -1.31
C PHE A 75 -4.67 -4.26 -1.54
N GLY A 76 -4.39 -3.28 -0.68
CA GLY A 76 -4.79 -1.90 -0.87
C GLY A 76 -3.66 -1.08 -1.48
N PHE A 77 -3.99 -0.19 -2.42
CA PHE A 77 -3.09 0.85 -2.90
C PHE A 77 -3.67 2.19 -2.52
N SER A 78 -2.91 3.06 -1.86
CA SER A 78 -3.31 4.44 -1.61
C SER A 78 -2.42 5.40 -2.39
N PHE A 79 -3.01 6.12 -3.33
CA PHE A 79 -2.34 7.10 -4.16
C PHE A 79 -2.46 8.47 -3.52
N TRP A 80 -1.34 9.00 -3.04
CA TRP A 80 -1.20 10.39 -2.60
C TRP A 80 -0.43 11.16 -3.67
N LYS A 81 -0.43 12.49 -3.55
CA LYS A 81 0.32 13.39 -4.42
C LYS A 81 1.74 12.89 -4.72
N ASP A 82 2.50 12.63 -3.67
CA ASP A 82 3.92 12.34 -3.75
C ASP A 82 4.30 10.93 -3.30
N THR A 83 3.33 10.15 -2.80
CA THR A 83 3.57 8.82 -2.24
C THR A 83 2.49 7.85 -2.66
N ILE A 84 2.88 6.64 -3.05
CA ILE A 84 1.97 5.51 -3.17
C ILE A 84 2.26 4.56 -2.03
N TRP A 85 1.23 4.19 -1.29
CA TRP A 85 1.33 3.18 -0.24
C TRP A 85 0.73 1.88 -0.74
N LEU A 86 1.50 0.80 -0.72
CA LEU A 86 1.03 -0.55 -1.02
C LEU A 86 0.87 -1.32 0.29
N GLU A 87 -0.37 -1.61 0.67
CA GLU A 87 -0.65 -2.49 1.81
C GLU A 87 -0.18 -3.91 1.50
N LEU A 88 0.53 -4.52 2.45
CA LEU A 88 1.03 -5.88 2.30
C LEU A 88 -0.04 -6.97 2.48
N GLY A 89 -1.27 -6.59 2.82
CA GLY A 89 -2.38 -7.50 3.05
C GLY A 89 -2.27 -8.32 4.34
N ALA A 90 -3.40 -8.85 4.80
CA ALA A 90 -3.48 -9.86 5.85
C ALA A 90 -4.11 -11.14 5.25
N ALA A 91 -3.72 -12.31 5.77
CA ALA A 91 -4.13 -13.64 5.29
C ALA A 91 -3.54 -14.11 3.93
N GLY A 92 -3.57 -15.42 3.72
CA GLY A 92 -3.03 -16.08 2.54
C GLY A 92 -1.56 -16.50 2.59
N ASN A 93 -1.11 -17.26 1.59
CA ASN A 93 0.25 -17.79 1.49
C ASN A 93 1.29 -16.65 1.41
N PRO A 94 2.20 -16.51 2.40
CA PRO A 94 3.15 -15.41 2.43
C PRO A 94 4.13 -15.39 1.24
N THR A 95 4.54 -16.56 0.73
CA THR A 95 5.49 -16.64 -0.39
C THR A 95 4.88 -16.11 -1.69
N ILE A 96 3.64 -16.47 -1.97
CA ILE A 96 2.90 -15.95 -3.14
C ILE A 96 2.65 -14.46 -2.95
N ARG A 97 2.25 -14.05 -1.75
CA ARG A 97 2.00 -12.65 -1.40
C ARG A 97 3.22 -11.76 -1.68
N PHE A 98 4.40 -12.14 -1.19
CA PHE A 98 5.62 -11.36 -1.39
C PHE A 98 6.09 -11.37 -2.84
N THR A 99 5.87 -12.47 -3.55
CA THR A 99 6.10 -12.52 -5.01
C THR A 99 5.22 -11.49 -5.72
N GLN A 100 3.97 -11.34 -5.30
CA GLN A 100 3.04 -10.40 -5.90
C GLN A 100 3.36 -8.94 -5.54
N VAL A 101 3.68 -8.66 -4.27
CA VAL A 101 4.18 -7.34 -3.83
C VAL A 101 5.40 -6.92 -4.63
N HIS A 102 6.33 -7.85 -4.91
CA HIS A 102 7.52 -7.57 -5.70
C HIS A 102 7.18 -7.13 -7.13
N LYS A 103 6.23 -7.82 -7.79
CA LYS A 103 5.77 -7.42 -9.14
C LYS A 103 5.13 -6.02 -9.15
N TYR A 104 4.27 -5.72 -8.18
CA TYR A 104 3.67 -4.40 -8.06
C TYR A 104 4.72 -3.32 -7.80
N ALA A 105 5.67 -3.60 -6.91
CA ALA A 105 6.77 -2.70 -6.58
C ALA A 105 7.65 -2.40 -7.80
N GLU A 106 8.04 -3.43 -8.57
CA GLU A 106 8.79 -3.24 -9.81
C GLU A 106 8.02 -2.37 -10.81
N PHE A 107 6.71 -2.59 -10.93
CA PHE A 107 5.86 -1.80 -11.82
C PHE A 107 5.84 -0.33 -11.40
N ILE A 108 5.60 -0.05 -10.13
CA ILE A 108 5.56 1.31 -9.57
C ILE A 108 6.92 2.02 -9.75
N VAL A 109 8.03 1.33 -9.50
CA VAL A 109 9.38 1.89 -9.66
C VAL A 109 9.68 2.28 -11.11
N ARG A 110 9.23 1.49 -12.10
CA ARG A 110 9.37 1.84 -13.52
C ARG A 110 8.65 3.13 -13.90
N HIS A 111 7.67 3.56 -13.11
CA HIS A 111 6.88 4.78 -13.31
C HIS A 111 7.40 5.99 -12.53
N GLY A 112 8.69 6.02 -12.21
CA GLY A 112 9.33 7.20 -11.62
C GLY A 112 9.08 7.35 -10.12
N PHE A 113 8.82 6.24 -9.43
CA PHE A 113 8.79 6.16 -7.98
C PHE A 113 10.00 5.40 -7.45
N ALA A 114 10.35 5.62 -6.20
CA ALA A 114 11.37 4.87 -5.48
C ALA A 114 10.83 4.47 -4.11
N ILE A 115 11.19 3.28 -3.62
CA ILE A 115 10.88 2.92 -2.24
C ILE A 115 11.52 3.94 -1.31
N SER A 116 10.73 4.51 -0.40
CA SER A 116 11.28 5.31 0.69
C SER A 116 11.58 4.41 1.87
N GLY A 117 12.77 4.60 2.45
CA GLY A 117 13.25 3.74 3.52
C GLY A 117 12.55 4.05 4.85
N VAL A 118 12.27 3.00 5.62
CA VAL A 118 12.08 3.13 7.06
C VAL A 118 13.48 3.26 7.65
N SER A 119 13.83 4.47 8.12
CA SER A 119 15.04 4.79 8.92
C SER A 119 16.40 5.09 8.26
N SER A 120 16.54 5.40 6.97
CA SER A 120 17.85 5.91 6.48
C SER A 120 17.80 6.98 5.38
N SER A 121 18.81 7.85 5.40
CA SER A 121 19.01 8.99 4.48
C SER A 121 19.43 8.59 3.06
N GLU A 122 19.44 7.30 2.74
CA GLU A 122 19.79 6.76 1.43
C GLU A 122 18.60 5.99 0.87
N LYS A 123 18.27 6.20 -0.42
CA LYS A 123 17.23 5.43 -1.10
C LYS A 123 17.67 3.96 -1.16
N PRO A 124 17.01 3.03 -0.46
CA PRO A 124 17.41 1.63 -0.48
C PRO A 124 17.21 1.07 -1.90
N ASN A 125 18.03 0.10 -2.28
CA ASN A 125 17.75 -0.72 -3.47
C ASN A 125 16.41 -1.46 -3.25
N LEU A 126 15.63 -1.66 -4.30
CA LEU A 126 14.28 -2.26 -4.26
C LEU A 126 14.20 -3.53 -3.40
N ASN A 127 15.11 -4.49 -3.62
CA ASN A 127 15.12 -5.76 -2.88
C ASN A 127 15.45 -5.54 -1.40
N LYS A 128 16.41 -4.66 -1.10
CA LYS A 128 16.78 -4.32 0.29
C LYS A 128 15.64 -3.62 1.03
N GLY A 129 14.97 -2.66 0.37
CA GLY A 129 13.83 -1.95 0.94
C GLY A 129 12.64 -2.89 1.22
N ILE A 130 12.38 -3.83 0.31
CA ILE A 130 11.38 -4.88 0.54
C ILE A 130 11.80 -5.76 1.73
N GLU A 131 13.04 -6.26 1.79
CA GLU A 131 13.51 -7.11 2.89
C GLU A 131 13.42 -6.43 4.26
N GLU A 132 13.80 -5.15 4.35
CA GLU A 132 13.72 -4.35 5.57
C GLU A 132 12.26 -4.17 6.02
N HIS A 133 11.38 -3.79 5.11
CA HIS A 133 9.96 -3.63 5.39
C HIS A 133 9.28 -4.94 5.79
N LEU A 134 9.69 -6.07 5.18
CA LEU A 134 9.22 -7.40 5.56
C LEU A 134 9.69 -7.84 6.94
N LYS A 135 10.89 -7.42 7.36
CA LYS A 135 11.39 -7.68 8.70
C LYS A 135 10.54 -6.91 9.73
N GLU A 136 10.29 -5.62 9.48
CA GLU A 136 9.45 -4.80 10.35
C GLU A 136 8.02 -5.34 10.47
N TYR A 137 7.44 -5.80 9.35
CA TYR A 137 6.14 -6.46 9.36
C TYR A 137 6.13 -7.73 10.23
N LYS A 138 7.16 -8.59 10.11
CA LYS A 138 7.27 -9.82 10.93
C LYS A 138 7.42 -9.50 12.42
N ASP A 139 8.25 -8.52 12.75
CA ASP A 139 8.46 -8.08 14.14
C ASP A 139 7.17 -7.53 14.73
N TRP A 140 6.39 -6.79 13.94
CA TRP A 140 5.08 -6.30 14.35
C TRP A 140 4.03 -7.42 14.52
N VAL A 141 3.93 -8.36 13.58
CA VAL A 141 3.02 -9.52 13.73
C VAL A 141 3.35 -10.29 15.01
N GLY A 142 4.65 -10.50 15.29
CA GLY A 142 5.10 -11.09 16.54
C GLY A 142 4.69 -10.29 17.77
N PHE A 143 4.71 -8.95 17.70
CA PHE A 143 4.25 -8.08 18.77
C PHE A 143 2.73 -8.16 18.98
N VAL A 144 1.92 -8.19 17.92
CA VAL A 144 0.47 -8.37 18.03
C VAL A 144 0.11 -9.71 18.64
N ASP A 145 0.75 -10.80 18.19
CA ASP A 145 0.55 -12.13 18.76
C ASP A 145 0.91 -12.17 20.26
N TYR A 146 1.99 -11.47 20.65
CA TYR A 146 2.36 -11.30 22.05
C TYR A 146 1.29 -10.56 22.85
N VAL A 147 0.77 -9.44 22.34
CA VAL A 147 -0.29 -8.66 23.00
C VAL A 147 -1.59 -9.48 23.12
N VAL A 148 -2.00 -10.19 22.07
CA VAL A 148 -3.19 -11.05 22.09
C VAL A 148 -3.04 -12.17 23.13
N LYS A 149 -1.87 -12.82 23.21
CA LYS A 149 -1.59 -13.82 24.25
C LYS A 149 -1.63 -13.20 25.64
N ALA A 150 -0.96 -12.07 25.86
CA ALA A 150 -0.92 -11.38 27.15
C ALA A 150 -2.30 -10.90 27.62
N LEU A 151 -3.21 -10.55 26.70
CA LEU A 151 -4.58 -10.15 27.02
C LEU A 151 -5.50 -11.34 27.32
N ASN A 152 -5.25 -12.49 26.67
CA ASN A 152 -6.02 -13.73 26.89
C ASN A 152 -5.54 -14.50 28.13
N ASP A 153 -4.26 -14.39 28.47
CA ASP A 153 -3.71 -14.81 29.75
C ASP A 153 -4.08 -13.76 30.82
N LYS A 154 -5.34 -13.76 31.28
CA LYS A 154 -5.66 -13.05 32.52
C LYS A 154 -4.71 -13.54 33.61
N PRO A 155 -4.09 -12.65 34.40
CA PRO A 155 -3.34 -13.11 35.57
C PRO A 155 -4.30 -13.92 36.43
N SER A 156 -3.95 -15.16 36.72
CA SER A 156 -4.63 -15.93 37.76
C SER A 156 -4.52 -15.10 39.02
N VAL A 157 -5.64 -14.53 39.48
CA VAL A 157 -5.72 -13.91 40.79
C VAL A 157 -5.48 -15.06 41.77
N THR A 158 -4.26 -15.15 42.28
CA THR A 158 -3.92 -16.00 43.40
C THR A 158 -4.64 -15.44 44.62
N GLU A 159 -5.68 -16.14 45.07
CA GLU A 159 -6.20 -16.01 46.44
C GLU A 159 -5.19 -16.55 47.46
#